data_AF-A0A971XB87-F1
#
_entry.id   AF-A0A971XB87-F1
#
_cell.length_a   1.000
_cell.length_b   1.000
_cell.length_c   1.000
_cell.angle_alpha   90.00
_cell.angle_beta   90.00
_cell.angle_gamma   90.00
#
_symmetry.space_group_name_H-M   'P 1'
#
loop_
_entity.id
_entity.type
_entity.pdbx_description
1 polymer ?
#
loop_
_entity_poly.entity_id
_entity_poly.type
_entity_poly.pdbx_seq_one_letter_code
_entity_poly.pdbx_strand_id
1 'polypeptide(L)'
;PQGEITRAEAATLVNSILERTPHKERLLDDMKRWPDNADSNEWYYAHIQEATNSHEYERTSSEYRENWTKLLPVRDWVALEQEWSTANSSSNPGNVTK
;
A
#
# COMPACT_ATOMS: atom_id res chain seq x y z
N PRO A 1 -16.83 -13.93 -15.88
CA PRO A 1 -16.19 -12.64 -15.48
C PRO A 1 -17.16 -11.47 -15.74
N GLN A 2 -18.08 -11.21 -14.79
CA GLN A 2 -19.11 -10.17 -14.90
C GLN A 2 -19.52 -9.58 -13.53
N GLY A 3 -18.86 -9.97 -12.43
CA GLY A 3 -19.17 -9.50 -11.07
C GLY A 3 -18.32 -8.31 -10.63
N GLU A 4 -18.74 -7.63 -9.57
CA GLU A 4 -17.92 -6.64 -8.86
C GLU A 4 -16.69 -7.32 -8.24
N ILE A 5 -15.59 -6.57 -8.12
CA ILE A 5 -14.35 -7.04 -7.49
C ILE A 5 -14.30 -6.58 -6.03
N THR A 6 -13.92 -7.47 -5.13
CA THR A 6 -13.72 -7.14 -3.71
C THR A 6 -12.40 -6.37 -3.49
N ARG A 7 -12.27 -5.69 -2.34
CA ARG A 7 -11.01 -5.04 -1.93
C ARG A 7 -9.84 -6.04 -1.87
N ALA A 8 -10.10 -7.25 -1.37
CA ALA A 8 -9.11 -8.32 -1.28
C ALA A 8 -8.62 -8.77 -2.67
N GLU A 9 -9.54 -9.06 -3.58
CA GLU A 9 -9.20 -9.44 -4.96
C GLU A 9 -8.46 -8.32 -5.70
N ALA A 10 -8.87 -7.06 -5.51
CA ALA A 10 -8.18 -5.92 -6.10
C ALA A 10 -6.73 -5.80 -5.60
N ALA A 11 -6.50 -5.93 -4.29
CA ALA A 11 -5.15 -5.93 -3.71
C ALA A 11 -4.30 -7.09 -4.24
N THR A 12 -4.87 -8.30 -4.32
CA THR A 12 -4.18 -9.46 -4.87
C THR A 12 -3.82 -9.28 -6.35
N LEU A 13 -4.72 -8.72 -7.16
CA LEU A 13 -4.47 -8.43 -8.56
C LEU A 13 -3.32 -7.43 -8.72
N VAL A 14 -3.35 -6.31 -7.99
CA VAL A 14 -2.30 -5.28 -8.05
C VAL A 14 -0.96 -5.84 -7.59
N ASN A 15 -0.94 -6.59 -6.49
CA ASN A 15 0.28 -7.25 -6.01
C ASN A 15 0.86 -8.20 -7.06
N SER A 16 0.01 -8.97 -7.75
CA SER A 16 0.46 -9.89 -8.80
C SER A 16 1.05 -9.16 -10.00
N ILE A 17 0.45 -8.04 -10.44
CA ILE A 17 0.94 -7.22 -11.55
C ILE A 17 2.32 -6.61 -11.22
N LEU A 18 2.54 -6.27 -9.94
CA LEU A 18 3.81 -5.73 -9.45
C LEU A 18 4.82 -6.82 -9.06
N GLU A 19 4.52 -8.09 -9.35
CA GLU A 19 5.33 -9.25 -8.97
C GLU A 19 5.66 -9.29 -7.47
N ARG A 20 4.71 -8.83 -6.65
CA ARG A 20 4.82 -8.87 -5.19
C ARG A 20 4.34 -10.19 -4.65
N THR A 21 5.10 -10.74 -3.70
CA THR A 21 4.89 -12.11 -3.20
C THR A 21 4.87 -12.14 -1.66
N PRO A 22 3.87 -11.49 -1.05
CA PRO A 22 3.79 -11.41 0.40
C PRO A 22 3.45 -12.78 1.00
N HIS A 23 3.97 -13.03 2.20
CA HIS A 23 3.69 -14.26 2.95
C HIS A 23 3.46 -13.94 4.42
N LYS A 24 2.40 -14.51 5.02
CA LYS A 24 1.98 -14.18 6.39
C LYS A 24 3.05 -14.37 7.46
N GLU A 25 3.95 -15.33 7.27
CA GLU A 25 5.07 -15.63 8.20
C GLU A 25 6.29 -14.71 8.00
N ARG A 26 6.26 -13.82 7.01
CA ARG A 26 7.38 -12.95 6.63
C ARG A 26 7.04 -11.46 6.80
N LEU A 27 5.96 -11.17 7.54
CA LEU A 27 5.50 -9.83 7.88
C LEU A 27 6.07 -9.39 9.23
N LEU A 28 6.14 -8.08 9.47
CA LEU A 28 6.61 -7.51 10.73
C LEU A 28 5.50 -7.44 11.78
N ASP A 29 5.86 -7.58 13.05
CA ASP A 29 4.90 -7.57 14.16
C ASP A 29 4.32 -6.18 14.48
N ASP A 30 5.08 -5.12 14.18
CA ASP A 30 4.75 -3.72 14.44
C ASP A 30 3.99 -3.06 13.27
N MET A 31 3.69 -3.81 12.21
CA MET A 31 2.90 -3.30 11.08
C MET A 31 1.51 -2.84 11.50
N LYS A 32 0.94 -1.92 10.74
CA LYS A 32 -0.46 -1.54 10.90
C LYS A 32 -1.33 -2.74 10.57
N ARG A 33 -2.14 -3.17 11.55
CA ARG A 33 -3.19 -4.17 11.39
C ARG A 33 -4.54 -3.49 11.30
N TRP A 34 -5.44 -4.07 10.52
CA TRP A 34 -6.77 -3.53 10.28
C TRP A 34 -7.83 -4.42 10.95
N PRO A 35 -8.80 -3.85 11.67
CA PRO A 35 -9.80 -4.65 12.38
C PRO A 35 -10.71 -5.46 11.44
N ASP A 36 -10.87 -5.02 10.19
CA ASP A 36 -11.59 -5.72 9.11
C ASP A 36 -10.71 -6.72 8.33
N ASN A 37 -9.43 -6.85 8.69
CA ASN A 37 -8.47 -7.83 8.15
C ASN A 37 -7.74 -8.54 9.31
N ALA A 38 -8.49 -9.17 10.22
CA ALA A 38 -7.96 -9.65 11.50
C ALA A 38 -7.42 -11.09 11.49
N ASP A 39 -7.97 -11.97 10.65
CA ASP A 39 -7.55 -13.37 10.61
C ASP A 39 -6.33 -13.57 9.72
N SER A 40 -5.17 -13.84 10.32
CA SER A 40 -3.93 -14.08 9.58
C SER A 40 -3.92 -15.38 8.77
N ASN A 41 -4.88 -16.28 8.98
CA ASN A 41 -5.00 -17.52 8.21
C ASN A 41 -5.80 -17.36 6.92
N GLU A 42 -6.50 -16.24 6.77
CA GLU A 42 -7.24 -15.94 5.54
C GLU A 42 -6.29 -15.65 4.38
N TRP A 43 -6.70 -16.10 3.19
CA TRP A 43 -5.88 -16.03 1.98
C TRP A 43 -5.52 -14.58 1.59
N TYR A 44 -6.39 -13.63 1.92
CA TYR A 44 -6.22 -12.22 1.57
C TYR A 44 -5.36 -11.44 2.58
N TYR A 45 -5.09 -11.99 3.76
CA TYR A 45 -4.46 -11.24 4.84
C TYR A 45 -3.12 -10.63 4.43
N ALA A 46 -2.22 -11.45 3.88
CA ALA A 46 -0.89 -11.00 3.47
C ALA A 46 -0.94 -9.98 2.32
N HIS A 47 -1.88 -10.14 1.38
CA HIS A 47 -2.05 -9.20 0.27
C HIS A 47 -2.56 -7.83 0.72
N ILE A 48 -3.45 -7.79 1.71
CA ILE A 48 -3.91 -6.53 2.29
C ILE A 48 -2.79 -5.85 3.08
N GLN A 49 -2.00 -6.61 3.85
CA GLN A 49 -0.86 -6.04 4.57
C GLN A 49 0.16 -5.42 3.60
N GLU A 50 0.51 -6.13 2.52
CA GLU A 50 1.39 -5.67 1.43
C GLU A 50 0.90 -4.40 0.74
N ALA A 51 -0.40 -4.32 0.48
CA ALA A 51 -0.96 -3.15 -0.20
C ALA A 51 -1.04 -1.89 0.69
N THR A 52 -0.97 -2.04 2.02
CA THR A 52 -1.35 -0.97 2.96
C THR A 52 -0.27 -0.52 3.92
N ASN A 53 0.83 -1.27 4.04
CA ASN A 53 1.99 -0.88 4.84
C ASN A 53 3.15 -0.56 3.90
N SER A 54 3.80 0.59 4.09
CA SER A 54 5.06 0.87 3.39
C SER A 54 6.20 0.21 4.16
N HIS A 55 7.02 -0.57 3.46
CA HIS A 55 8.14 -1.28 4.07
C HIS A 55 9.29 -1.50 3.06
N GLU A 56 10.46 -1.81 3.60
CA GLU A 56 11.58 -2.41 2.88
C GLU A 56 11.39 -3.94 2.83
N TYR A 57 11.97 -4.60 1.82
CA TYR A 57 11.92 -6.04 1.69
C TYR A 57 13.21 -6.63 1.13
N GLU A 58 13.42 -7.91 1.43
CA GLU A 58 14.42 -8.75 0.78
C GLU A 58 13.75 -10.01 0.19
N ARG A 59 14.26 -10.49 -0.95
CA ARG A 59 13.84 -11.77 -1.55
C ARG A 59 14.99 -12.75 -1.54
N THR A 60 14.77 -13.93 -0.98
CA THR A 60 15.70 -15.05 -1.14
C THR A 60 15.37 -15.79 -2.43
N SER A 61 16.39 -16.16 -3.20
CA SER A 61 16.22 -16.84 -4.50
C SER A 61 15.54 -18.21 -4.39
N SER A 62 15.51 -18.81 -3.21
CA SER A 62 14.96 -20.15 -2.99
C SER A 62 13.45 -20.20 -2.82
N GLU A 63 12.81 -19.13 -2.33
CA GLU A 63 11.38 -19.15 -1.98
C GLU A 63 10.54 -18.12 -2.74
N TYR A 64 11.18 -17.17 -3.43
CA TYR A 64 10.51 -16.10 -4.18
C TYR A 64 9.43 -15.34 -3.37
N ARG A 65 9.54 -15.37 -2.03
CA ARG A 65 8.68 -14.68 -1.07
C ARG A 65 9.40 -13.46 -0.52
N GLU A 66 8.65 -12.39 -0.32
CA GLU A 66 9.17 -11.19 0.31
C GLU A 66 9.29 -11.36 1.82
N ASN A 67 10.45 -10.98 2.35
CA ASN A 67 10.68 -10.81 3.77
C ASN A 67 10.68 -9.32 4.08
N TRP A 68 9.72 -8.87 4.87
CA TRP A 68 9.69 -7.48 5.31
C TRP A 68 10.81 -7.26 6.32
N THR A 69 11.66 -6.28 6.05
CA THR A 69 12.84 -5.99 6.89
C THR A 69 12.64 -4.79 7.79
N LYS A 70 11.85 -3.80 7.33
CA LYS A 70 11.63 -2.56 8.08
C LYS A 70 10.40 -1.82 7.59
N LEU A 71 9.60 -1.25 8.50
CA LEU A 71 8.53 -0.32 8.14
C LEU A 71 9.10 1.05 7.76
N LEU A 72 8.55 1.63 6.71
CA LEU A 72 8.83 3.00 6.29
C LEU A 72 7.86 3.97 6.99
N PRO A 73 8.32 5.19 7.33
CA PRO A 73 7.44 6.18 7.93
C PRO A 73 6.30 6.54 7.00
N VAL A 74 5.12 6.79 7.57
CA VAL A 74 3.97 7.29 6.81
C VAL A 74 4.34 8.63 6.20
N ARG A 75 4.10 8.76 4.89
CA ARG A 75 4.38 9.98 4.16
C ARG A 75 3.45 11.11 4.62
N ASP A 76 4.02 12.29 4.86
CA ASP A 76 3.24 13.52 5.06
C ASP A 76 2.68 14.00 3.72
N TRP A 77 1.47 13.54 3.39
CA TRP A 77 0.79 13.90 2.15
C TRP A 77 0.38 15.36 2.12
N VAL A 78 0.08 15.96 3.27
CA VAL A 78 -0.34 17.36 3.35
C VAL A 78 0.83 18.26 2.97
N ALA A 79 2.03 17.97 3.49
CA ALA A 79 3.24 18.69 3.11
C ALA A 79 3.52 18.58 1.61
N LEU A 80 3.44 17.36 1.04
CA LEU A 80 3.66 17.14 -0.39
C LEU A 80 2.62 17.86 -1.27
N GLU A 81 1.35 17.81 -0.90
CA GLU A 81 0.29 18.50 -1.62
C GLU A 81 0.50 20.02 -1.57
N GLN A 82 0.89 20.56 -0.41
CA GLN A 82 1.20 21.98 -0.26
C GLN A 82 2.40 22.41 -1.11
N GLU A 83 3.49 21.64 -1.09
CA GLU A 83 4.68 21.90 -1.92
C GLU A 83 4.33 21.87 -3.41
N TRP A 84 3.61 20.84 -3.86
CA TRP A 84 3.22 20.69 -5.26
C TRP A 84 2.26 21.79 -5.71
N SER A 85 1.25 22.12 -4.89
CA SER A 85 0.31 23.20 -5.17
C SER A 85 1.03 24.55 -5.26
N THR A 86 1.95 24.83 -4.34
CA THR A 86 2.75 26.06 -4.36
C THR A 86 3.60 26.15 -5.63
N ALA A 87 4.32 25.09 -5.98
CA ALA A 87 5.19 25.07 -7.16
C ALA A 87 4.45 25.19 -8.49
N ASN A 88 3.19 24.75 -8.56
CA ASN A 88 2.38 24.76 -9.79
C ASN A 88 1.25 25.80 -9.76
N SER A 89 1.23 26.67 -8.76
CA SER A 89 0.26 27.76 -8.68
C SER A 89 0.58 28.83 -9.74
N SER A 90 -0.44 29.28 -10.47
CA SER A 90 -0.29 30.41 -11.39
C SER A 90 -0.22 31.72 -10.59
N SER A 91 0.53 32.70 -11.07
CA SER A 91 0.68 34.00 -10.39
C SER A 91 -0.60 34.84 -10.33
N ASN A 92 -1.69 34.40 -10.98
CA ASN A 92 -2.94 35.14 -11.05
C ASN A 92 -4.13 34.18 -11.19
N PRO A 93 -4.76 33.72 -10.09
CA PRO A 93 -5.81 32.70 -10.14
C PRO A 93 -7.14 33.20 -10.75
N GLY A 94 -7.25 34.49 -11.08
CA GLY A 94 -8.51 35.09 -11.52
C GLY A 94 -9.52 35.15 -10.37
N ASN A 95 -10.29 36.23 -10.30
CA ASN A 95 -11.27 36.39 -9.23
C ASN A 95 -12.49 35.51 -9.55
N VAL A 96 -12.65 34.38 -8.85
CA VAL A 96 -13.84 33.54 -8.97
C VAL A 96 -14.87 34.03 -7.94
N THR A 97 -15.75 34.95 -8.35
CA THR A 97 -16.95 35.29 -7.57
C THR A 97 -17.93 34.12 -7.63
N LYS A 98 -18.34 33.65 -6.45
CA LYS A 98 -19.39 32.63 -6.27
C LYS A 98 -20.76 33.12 -6.72
#